data_AF-A0A497NQT4-F1
#
_entry.id   AF-A0A497NQT4-F1
#
_cell.length_a   1.000
_cell.length_b   1.000
_cell.length_c   1.000
_cell.angle_alpha   90.00
_cell.angle_beta   90.00
_cell.angle_gamma   90.00
#
_symmetry.space_group_name_H-M   'P 1'
#
loop_
_entity.id
_entity.type
_entity.pdbx_description
1 polymer ?
#
loop_
_entity_poly.entity_id
_entity_poly.type
_entity_poly.pdbx_seq_one_letter_code
_entity_poly.pdbx_strand_id
1 'polypeptide(L)'
;MQNHRKLKAVRTMTEFKVNGVPVEDTFCETFRAHTARILITSVNRKWAYESAMEAKGLGRSATIPPSEASIEAEVQPSETPDGRPGFIVLVLDRKFENLAHWLVVRIRKGVVPYPKTNVFDALPRELAQRFIEVKGTVVQTFGDGFEEETTAFGRETFKIPRMDGWFYVEKHFGTIKGVAGGMFLILASSEDSALKAAENALEAVKTVPYVAGKFAASGT
;
A
#
# COMPACT_ATOMS: atom_id res chain seq x y z
N MET A 1 57.38 25.32 9.69
CA MET A 1 56.50 24.27 9.14
C MET A 1 55.87 23.50 10.30
N GLN A 2 54.58 23.74 10.59
CA GLN A 2 53.68 22.81 11.28
C GLN A 2 52.33 23.52 11.45
N ASN A 3 51.43 23.33 10.50
CA ASN A 3 50.03 23.75 10.65
C ASN A 3 49.23 22.51 11.09
N HIS A 4 49.19 22.27 12.39
CA HIS A 4 48.23 21.33 12.98
C HIS A 4 46.84 21.99 12.96
N ARG A 5 46.07 21.72 11.91
CA ARG A 5 44.62 21.93 11.93
C ARG A 5 44.05 21.05 13.03
N LYS A 6 43.70 21.66 14.17
CA LYS A 6 42.85 21.06 15.19
C LYS A 6 41.58 20.57 14.50
N LEU A 7 41.40 19.26 14.40
CA LEU A 7 40.08 18.66 14.17
C LEU A 7 39.17 19.20 15.28
N LYS A 8 38.21 20.04 14.92
CA LYS A 8 37.12 20.39 15.82
C LYS A 8 36.42 19.08 16.15
N ALA A 9 36.45 18.69 17.43
CA ALA A 9 35.62 17.63 17.95
C ALA A 9 34.18 17.90 17.50
N VAL A 10 33.65 17.02 16.67
CA VAL A 10 32.22 16.97 16.37
C VAL A 10 31.55 16.69 17.70
N ARG A 11 30.75 17.64 18.19
CA ARG A 11 29.93 17.47 19.39
C ARG A 11 29.10 16.20 19.20
N THR A 12 29.47 15.13 19.89
CA THR A 12 28.66 13.91 19.97
C THR A 12 27.48 14.20 20.90
N MET A 13 26.47 14.90 20.39
CA MET A 13 25.17 14.94 21.07
C MET A 13 24.39 13.71 20.62
N THR A 14 24.55 12.61 21.36
CA THR A 14 23.64 11.47 21.23
C THR A 14 23.21 11.06 22.62
N GLU A 15 22.22 11.76 23.15
CA GLU A 15 21.60 11.43 24.45
C GLU A 15 20.52 10.34 24.30
N PHE A 16 19.99 10.13 23.09
CA PHE A 16 18.96 9.13 22.83
C PHE A 16 19.53 7.83 22.26
N LYS A 17 19.24 6.72 22.94
CA LYS A 17 19.62 5.36 22.52
C LYS A 17 18.42 4.43 22.65
N VAL A 18 18.25 3.55 21.68
CA VAL A 18 17.28 2.46 21.73
C VAL A 18 18.05 1.15 21.67
N ASN A 19 17.90 0.29 22.67
CA ASN A 19 18.66 -0.98 22.79
C ASN A 19 20.18 -0.79 22.66
N GLY A 20 20.71 0.33 23.18
CA GLY A 20 22.13 0.67 23.08
C GLY A 20 22.58 1.21 21.71
N VAL A 21 21.70 1.25 20.71
CA VAL A 21 21.97 1.83 19.39
C VAL A 21 21.74 3.36 19.46
N PRO A 22 22.75 4.18 19.10
CA PRO A 22 22.57 5.63 19.02
C PRO A 22 21.58 6.01 17.94
N VAL A 23 20.66 6.93 18.26
CA VAL A 23 19.73 7.51 17.31
C VAL A 23 20.09 8.99 17.15
N GLU A 24 20.35 9.40 15.91
CA GLU A 24 20.69 10.79 15.60
C GLU A 24 19.49 11.70 15.87
N ASP A 25 19.72 12.82 16.57
CA ASP A 25 18.71 13.86 16.79
C ASP A 25 18.55 14.68 15.49
N THR A 26 17.73 14.14 14.59
CA THR A 26 17.46 14.68 13.26
C THR A 26 16.01 14.39 12.87
N PHE A 27 15.60 14.80 11.67
CA PHE A 27 14.25 14.65 11.16
C PHE A 27 14.21 13.94 9.81
N CYS A 28 13.04 13.39 9.48
CA CYS A 28 12.72 12.91 8.13
C CYS A 28 11.70 13.86 7.50
N GLU A 29 12.02 14.39 6.33
CA GLU A 29 11.09 15.19 5.54
C GLU A 29 10.09 14.29 4.80
N THR A 30 8.81 14.67 4.84
CA THR A 30 7.72 13.87 4.25
C THR A 30 6.84 14.73 3.36
N PHE A 31 6.04 14.06 2.52
CA PHE A 31 5.18 14.72 1.54
C PHE A 31 3.72 14.27 1.72
N ARG A 32 2.79 15.19 1.46
CA ARG A 32 1.37 14.84 1.39
C ARG A 32 1.08 14.12 0.06
N ALA A 33 0.40 12.98 0.12
CA ALA A 33 -0.03 12.23 -1.06
C ALA A 33 -1.53 11.93 -0.98
N HIS A 34 -2.18 11.77 -2.13
CA HIS A 34 -3.49 11.13 -2.17
C HIS A 34 -3.30 9.64 -1.96
N THR A 35 -4.12 9.03 -1.11
CA THR A 35 -4.00 7.62 -0.74
C THR A 35 -5.36 6.95 -0.80
N ALA A 36 -5.41 5.74 -1.36
CA ALA A 36 -6.55 4.83 -1.35
C ALA A 36 -6.13 3.50 -0.73
N ARG A 37 -7.09 2.77 -0.14
CA ARG A 37 -6.88 1.44 0.42
C ARG A 37 -7.92 0.50 -0.16
N ILE A 38 -7.48 -0.59 -0.79
CA ILE A 38 -8.36 -1.62 -1.34
C ILE A 38 -8.16 -2.92 -0.61
N LEU A 39 -9.26 -3.59 -0.24
CA LEU A 39 -9.27 -4.94 0.29
C LEU A 39 -9.53 -5.90 -0.87
N ILE A 40 -8.58 -6.78 -1.17
CA ILE A 40 -8.72 -7.84 -2.16
C ILE A 40 -8.97 -9.15 -1.42
N THR A 41 -10.12 -9.79 -1.66
CA THR A 41 -10.44 -11.10 -1.08
C THR A 41 -10.49 -12.17 -2.15
N SER A 42 -10.28 -13.44 -1.79
CA SER A 42 -10.41 -14.57 -2.71
C SER A 42 -10.85 -15.86 -2.00
N VAL A 43 -11.11 -16.92 -2.76
CA VAL A 43 -11.52 -18.24 -2.25
C VAL A 43 -10.54 -18.85 -1.26
N ASN A 44 -9.27 -18.47 -1.31
CA ASN A 44 -8.27 -18.85 -0.32
C ASN A 44 -7.13 -17.80 -0.26
N ARG A 45 -6.29 -17.92 0.77
CA ARG A 45 -5.15 -17.02 1.00
C ARG A 45 -4.19 -16.96 -0.19
N LYS A 46 -3.92 -18.09 -0.85
CA LYS A 46 -2.98 -18.17 -1.98
C LYS A 46 -3.40 -17.20 -3.09
N TRP A 47 -4.64 -17.29 -3.56
CA TRP A 47 -5.12 -16.45 -4.65
C TRP A 47 -5.31 -14.99 -4.25
N ALA A 48 -5.71 -14.71 -3.02
CA ALA A 48 -5.76 -13.35 -2.51
C ALA A 48 -4.37 -12.70 -2.49
N TYR A 49 -3.35 -13.46 -2.04
CA TYR A 49 -1.97 -13.00 -2.00
C TYR A 49 -1.38 -12.77 -3.40
N GLU A 50 -1.54 -13.73 -4.32
CA GLU A 50 -1.05 -13.58 -5.69
C GLU A 50 -1.67 -12.36 -6.39
N SER A 51 -2.98 -12.15 -6.22
CA SER A 51 -3.67 -10.97 -6.72
C SER A 51 -3.16 -9.67 -6.09
N ALA A 52 -2.97 -9.63 -4.77
CA ALA A 52 -2.43 -8.46 -4.09
C ALA A 52 -0.98 -8.16 -4.52
N MET A 53 -0.18 -9.20 -4.74
CA MET A 53 1.21 -9.08 -5.20
C MET A 53 1.31 -8.46 -6.59
N GLU A 54 0.41 -8.82 -7.50
CA GLU A 54 0.29 -8.25 -8.84
C GLU A 54 -0.30 -6.83 -8.77
N ALA A 55 -1.38 -6.64 -7.99
CA ALA A 55 -2.04 -5.35 -7.83
C ALA A 55 -1.11 -4.28 -7.24
N LYS A 56 -0.15 -4.63 -6.38
CA LYS A 56 0.90 -3.70 -5.90
C LYS A 56 2.15 -3.64 -6.80
N GLY A 57 2.24 -4.47 -7.83
CA GLY A 57 3.39 -4.58 -8.74
C GLY A 57 3.77 -3.27 -9.41
N LEU A 58 5.05 -3.10 -9.74
CA LEU A 58 5.65 -1.87 -10.28
C LEU A 58 5.39 -0.59 -9.46
N GLY A 59 4.83 -0.68 -8.24
CA GLY A 59 4.47 0.46 -7.40
C GLY A 59 5.53 0.83 -6.39
N ARG A 60 6.82 0.76 -6.74
CA ARG A 60 7.88 0.98 -5.75
C ARG A 60 8.03 2.45 -5.36
N SER A 61 7.96 3.34 -6.34
CA SER A 61 8.09 4.80 -6.21
C SER A 61 7.16 5.46 -7.22
N ALA A 62 6.54 6.58 -6.83
CA ALA A 62 5.71 7.40 -7.73
C ALA A 62 6.53 8.45 -8.52
N THR A 63 7.87 8.34 -8.55
CA THR A 63 8.74 9.20 -9.38
C THR A 63 8.53 8.95 -10.87
N ILE A 64 8.33 7.68 -11.25
CA ILE A 64 7.97 7.25 -12.59
C ILE A 64 6.70 6.39 -12.46
N PRO A 65 5.66 6.59 -13.29
CA PRO A 65 4.47 5.76 -13.26
C PRO A 65 4.79 4.26 -13.36
N PRO A 66 3.99 3.38 -12.72
CA PRO A 66 2.69 3.68 -12.10
C PRO A 66 2.78 4.33 -10.71
N SER A 67 1.62 4.64 -10.10
CA SER A 67 1.53 5.12 -8.73
C SER A 67 2.24 4.19 -7.74
N GLU A 68 2.62 4.70 -6.57
CA GLU A 68 3.22 3.86 -5.54
C GLU A 68 2.16 2.96 -4.90
N ALA A 69 2.50 1.70 -4.63
CA ALA A 69 1.61 0.73 -4.01
C ALA A 69 2.35 -0.27 -3.11
N SER A 70 1.66 -0.74 -2.08
CA SER A 70 2.21 -1.63 -1.05
C SER A 70 1.12 -2.54 -0.49
N ILE A 71 1.47 -3.75 -0.08
CA ILE A 71 0.61 -4.53 0.80
C ILE A 71 0.75 -3.93 2.20
N GLU A 72 -0.37 -3.54 2.79
CA GLU A 72 -0.44 -3.04 4.17
C GLU A 72 -0.55 -4.21 5.15
N ALA A 73 -1.58 -5.06 4.96
CA ALA A 73 -1.90 -6.12 5.90
C ALA A 73 -2.58 -7.30 5.22
N GLU A 74 -2.40 -8.48 5.81
CA GLU A 74 -3.27 -9.64 5.60
C GLU A 74 -4.50 -9.50 6.52
N VAL A 75 -5.67 -9.89 6.04
CA VAL A 75 -6.96 -9.75 6.75
C VAL A 75 -7.65 -11.09 6.85
N GLN A 76 -8.15 -11.41 8.05
CA GLN A 76 -8.81 -12.68 8.31
C GLN A 76 -10.23 -12.70 7.75
N PRO A 77 -10.77 -13.88 7.41
CA PRO A 77 -12.15 -14.02 6.92
C PRO A 77 -13.22 -13.35 7.81
N SER A 78 -13.03 -13.34 9.14
CA SER A 78 -13.95 -12.71 10.09
C SER A 78 -14.02 -11.18 10.00
N GLU A 79 -13.06 -10.57 9.33
CA GLU A 79 -12.92 -9.12 9.21
C GLU A 79 -13.28 -8.62 7.80
N THR A 80 -13.60 -9.53 6.87
CA THR A 80 -13.94 -9.18 5.49
C THR A 80 -15.45 -9.23 5.24
N PRO A 81 -15.96 -8.39 4.32
CA PRO A 81 -17.40 -8.31 4.06
C PRO A 81 -18.01 -9.62 3.55
N ASP A 82 -17.23 -10.38 2.79
CA ASP A 82 -17.66 -11.61 2.15
C ASP A 82 -17.22 -12.88 2.90
N GLY A 83 -16.62 -12.75 4.09
CA GLY A 83 -16.25 -13.89 4.93
C GLY A 83 -15.06 -14.69 4.38
N ARG A 84 -14.17 -14.05 3.62
CA ARG A 84 -13.05 -14.69 2.91
C ARG A 84 -11.69 -14.09 3.25
N PRO A 85 -10.59 -14.85 3.14
CA PRO A 85 -9.26 -14.29 3.39
C PRO A 85 -8.93 -13.20 2.38
N GLY A 86 -8.20 -12.18 2.83
CA GLY A 86 -7.86 -11.05 1.97
C GLY A 86 -6.58 -10.32 2.35
N PHE A 87 -6.22 -9.34 1.51
CA PHE A 87 -5.07 -8.46 1.71
C PHE A 87 -5.49 -7.02 1.42
N ILE A 88 -5.03 -6.09 2.25
CA ILE A 88 -5.19 -4.66 2.01
C ILE A 88 -3.99 -4.17 1.22
N VAL A 89 -4.25 -3.51 0.10
CA VAL A 89 -3.25 -2.81 -0.71
C VAL A 89 -3.48 -1.31 -0.56
N LEU A 90 -2.42 -0.62 -0.14
CA LEU A 90 -2.36 0.83 -0.09
C LEU A 90 -1.78 1.34 -1.41
N VAL A 91 -2.44 2.30 -2.04
CA VAL A 91 -1.98 2.96 -3.27
C VAL A 91 -1.90 4.46 -3.01
N LEU A 92 -0.82 5.10 -3.43
CA LEU A 92 -0.62 6.53 -3.27
C LEU A 92 -0.06 7.20 -4.52
N ASP A 93 -0.48 8.44 -4.74
CA ASP A 93 0.08 9.32 -5.77
C ASP A 93 0.02 10.78 -5.31
N ARG A 94 0.93 11.61 -5.81
CA ARG A 94 0.93 13.06 -5.54
C ARG A 94 -0.29 13.75 -6.17
N LYS A 95 -0.81 13.22 -7.27
CA LYS A 95 -1.97 13.75 -8.00
C LYS A 95 -3.16 12.80 -7.89
N PHE A 96 -4.33 13.33 -7.62
CA PHE A 96 -5.56 12.54 -7.48
C PHE A 96 -5.91 11.79 -8.76
N GLU A 97 -5.75 12.44 -9.90
CA GLU A 97 -6.13 11.89 -11.22
C GLU A 97 -5.28 10.67 -11.56
N ASN A 98 -3.98 10.72 -11.22
CA ASN A 98 -3.07 9.59 -11.34
C ASN A 98 -3.44 8.45 -10.37
N LEU A 99 -3.75 8.78 -9.11
CA LEU A 99 -4.23 7.78 -8.14
C LEU A 99 -5.47 7.06 -8.68
N ALA A 100 -6.47 7.81 -9.13
CA ALA A 100 -7.72 7.29 -9.69
C ALA A 100 -7.45 6.37 -10.89
N HIS A 101 -6.66 6.84 -11.85
CA HIS A 101 -6.30 6.06 -13.03
C HIS A 101 -5.58 4.75 -12.66
N TRP A 102 -4.52 4.83 -11.85
CA TRP A 102 -3.71 3.66 -11.52
C TRP A 102 -4.43 2.70 -10.57
N LEU A 103 -5.33 3.17 -9.70
CA LEU A 103 -6.18 2.29 -8.90
C LEU A 103 -7.05 1.41 -9.79
N VAL A 104 -7.73 2.01 -10.77
CA VAL A 104 -8.57 1.30 -11.75
C VAL A 104 -7.74 0.30 -12.56
N VAL A 105 -6.56 0.70 -13.05
CA VAL A 105 -5.66 -0.19 -13.80
C VAL A 105 -5.19 -1.36 -12.94
N ARG A 106 -4.82 -1.12 -11.67
CA ARG A 106 -4.40 -2.15 -10.71
C ARG A 106 -5.51 -3.14 -10.41
N ILE A 107 -6.75 -2.68 -10.22
CA ILE A 107 -7.90 -3.57 -10.08
C ILE A 107 -8.09 -4.38 -11.36
N ARG A 108 -8.07 -3.73 -12.53
CA ARG A 108 -8.33 -4.38 -13.81
C ARG A 108 -7.32 -5.46 -14.16
N LYS A 109 -6.03 -5.23 -13.89
CA LYS A 109 -4.93 -6.13 -14.27
C LYS A 109 -4.52 -7.07 -13.14
N GLY A 110 -4.53 -6.59 -11.90
CA GLY A 110 -4.05 -7.33 -10.74
C GLY A 110 -5.15 -8.03 -9.94
N VAL A 111 -6.43 -7.71 -10.16
CA VAL A 111 -7.54 -8.32 -9.39
C VAL A 111 -8.48 -9.11 -10.28
N VAL A 112 -9.04 -8.50 -11.32
CA VAL A 112 -10.06 -9.14 -12.17
C VAL A 112 -9.61 -10.47 -12.78
N PRO A 113 -8.35 -10.64 -13.24
CA PRO A 113 -7.91 -11.91 -13.84
C PRO A 113 -7.69 -13.05 -12.84
N TYR A 114 -7.63 -12.77 -11.53
CA TYR A 114 -7.32 -13.76 -10.53
C TYR A 114 -8.56 -14.55 -10.08
N PRO A 115 -8.42 -15.86 -9.77
CA PRO A 115 -9.55 -16.72 -9.44
C PRO A 115 -10.34 -16.21 -8.24
N LYS A 116 -11.66 -16.14 -8.41
CA LYS A 116 -12.65 -15.84 -7.39
C LYS A 116 -12.34 -14.57 -6.60
N THR A 117 -11.62 -13.60 -7.15
CA THR A 117 -11.35 -12.36 -6.40
C THR A 117 -12.60 -11.51 -6.26
N ASN A 118 -12.67 -10.72 -5.19
CA ASN A 118 -13.55 -9.55 -5.05
C ASN A 118 -12.69 -8.38 -4.55
N VAL A 119 -13.15 -7.14 -4.72
CA VAL A 119 -12.45 -5.97 -4.20
C VAL A 119 -13.39 -4.95 -3.57
N PHE A 120 -13.03 -4.52 -2.36
CA PHE A 120 -13.82 -3.62 -1.53
C PHE A 120 -12.97 -2.43 -1.08
N ASP A 121 -13.63 -1.31 -0.77
CA ASP A 121 -12.98 -0.19 -0.12
C ASP A 121 -12.59 -0.58 1.31
N ALA A 122 -11.31 -0.36 1.63
CA ALA A 122 -10.78 -0.62 2.95
C ALA A 122 -10.62 0.67 3.77
N LEU A 123 -10.75 1.86 3.16
CA LEU A 123 -10.69 3.12 3.92
C LEU A 123 -11.98 3.29 4.73
N PRO A 124 -11.90 3.54 6.06
CA PRO A 124 -13.08 3.89 6.83
C PRO A 124 -13.79 5.10 6.22
N ARG A 125 -15.11 4.99 6.03
CA ARG A 125 -15.90 5.94 5.26
C ARG A 125 -15.86 7.35 5.86
N GLU A 126 -15.77 7.44 7.18
CA GLU A 126 -15.63 8.67 7.95
C GLU A 126 -14.29 9.39 7.74
N LEU A 127 -13.25 8.68 7.26
CA LEU A 127 -11.95 9.27 6.92
C LEU A 127 -11.86 9.69 5.45
N ALA A 128 -12.79 9.25 4.60
CA ALA A 128 -12.76 9.54 3.18
C ALA A 128 -13.05 11.03 2.91
N GLN A 129 -12.17 11.66 2.13
CA GLN A 129 -12.28 13.07 1.72
C GLN A 129 -12.79 13.21 0.28
N ARG A 130 -12.50 12.22 -0.57
CA ARG A 130 -12.97 12.11 -1.97
C ARG A 130 -13.15 10.63 -2.32
N PHE A 131 -13.87 10.36 -3.39
CA PHE A 131 -14.09 9.01 -3.89
C PHE A 131 -13.57 8.86 -5.33
N ILE A 132 -13.05 7.67 -5.63
CA ILE A 132 -12.78 7.20 -6.99
C ILE A 132 -13.96 6.32 -7.40
N GLU A 133 -14.59 6.69 -8.52
CA GLU A 133 -15.74 5.99 -9.08
C GLU A 133 -15.30 4.80 -9.94
N VAL A 134 -15.91 3.64 -9.74
CA VAL A 134 -15.74 2.48 -10.64
C VAL A 134 -16.68 2.57 -11.85
N LYS A 135 -17.79 3.31 -11.71
CA LYS A 135 -18.76 3.51 -12.78
C LYS A 135 -18.11 4.16 -14.02
N GLY A 136 -18.39 3.62 -15.20
CA GLY A 136 -17.85 4.06 -16.47
C GLY A 136 -16.38 3.65 -16.73
N THR A 137 -15.77 2.89 -15.82
CA THR A 137 -14.38 2.44 -15.99
C THR A 137 -14.27 1.11 -16.72
N VAL A 138 -13.07 0.79 -17.20
CA VAL A 138 -12.72 -0.52 -17.79
C VAL A 138 -12.89 -1.71 -16.82
N VAL A 139 -13.06 -1.45 -15.53
CA VAL A 139 -13.38 -2.50 -14.55
C VAL A 139 -14.86 -2.84 -14.67
N GLN A 140 -15.75 -1.85 -14.57
CA GLN A 140 -17.19 -2.07 -14.67
C GLN A 140 -17.56 -2.75 -16.00
N THR A 141 -17.11 -2.17 -17.11
CA THR A 141 -17.55 -2.57 -18.45
C THR A 141 -16.95 -3.88 -18.92
N PHE A 142 -16.19 -4.59 -18.07
CA PHE A 142 -15.66 -5.89 -18.41
C PHE A 142 -16.76 -6.94 -18.65
N GLY A 143 -17.93 -6.75 -18.06
CA GLY A 143 -19.09 -7.62 -18.27
C GLY A 143 -19.69 -7.53 -19.67
N ASP A 144 -19.22 -6.60 -20.52
CA ASP A 144 -19.71 -6.38 -21.89
C ASP A 144 -21.23 -6.20 -21.96
N GLY A 145 -21.79 -5.45 -20.99
CA GLY A 145 -23.22 -5.16 -20.88
C GLY A 145 -24.00 -6.13 -19.99
N PHE A 146 -23.35 -7.18 -19.46
CA PHE A 146 -23.95 -8.14 -18.52
C PHE A 146 -23.63 -7.83 -17.05
N GLU A 147 -22.92 -6.73 -16.76
CA GLU A 147 -22.72 -6.26 -15.40
C GLU A 147 -23.98 -5.68 -14.76
N GLU A 148 -24.17 -5.92 -13.46
CA GLU A 148 -25.32 -5.46 -12.69
C GLU A 148 -24.87 -4.54 -11.55
N GLU A 149 -25.54 -3.41 -11.36
CA GLU A 149 -25.46 -2.68 -10.09
C GLU A 149 -26.26 -3.44 -9.03
N THR A 150 -25.66 -3.77 -7.89
CA THR A 150 -26.31 -4.54 -6.82
C THR A 150 -25.82 -4.16 -5.43
N THR A 151 -26.50 -4.67 -4.41
CA THR A 151 -26.02 -4.64 -3.02
C THR A 151 -25.60 -6.06 -2.64
N ALA A 152 -24.30 -6.26 -2.41
CA ALA A 152 -23.74 -7.53 -1.99
C ALA A 152 -22.86 -7.31 -0.77
N PHE A 153 -22.90 -8.22 0.20
CA PHE A 153 -22.06 -8.16 1.41
C PHE A 153 -22.24 -6.87 2.22
N GLY A 154 -23.46 -6.31 2.20
CA GLY A 154 -23.76 -5.02 2.84
C GLY A 154 -23.12 -3.80 2.16
N ARG A 155 -22.63 -3.95 0.92
CA ARG A 155 -21.93 -2.92 0.15
C ARG A 155 -22.58 -2.70 -1.20
N GLU A 156 -22.51 -1.46 -1.69
CA GLU A 156 -22.93 -1.13 -3.05
C GLU A 156 -21.85 -1.57 -4.03
N THR A 157 -22.17 -2.52 -4.90
CA THR A 157 -21.19 -3.16 -5.78
C THR A 157 -21.67 -3.20 -7.23
N PHE A 158 -20.73 -3.38 -8.14
CA PHE A 158 -21.00 -3.98 -9.45
C PHE A 158 -20.74 -5.49 -9.34
N LYS A 159 -21.68 -6.27 -9.86
CA LYS A 159 -21.58 -7.72 -10.04
C LYS A 159 -21.32 -7.98 -11.52
N ILE A 160 -20.12 -8.48 -11.82
CA ILE A 160 -19.60 -8.58 -13.19
C ILE A 160 -19.38 -10.07 -13.52
N PRO A 161 -19.93 -10.59 -14.62
CA PRO A 161 -19.71 -11.97 -15.00
C PRO A 161 -18.25 -12.22 -15.37
N ARG A 162 -17.75 -13.40 -14.99
CA ARG A 162 -16.43 -13.94 -15.35
C ARG A 162 -16.57 -15.43 -15.65
N MET A 163 -15.52 -16.00 -16.26
CA MET A 163 -15.45 -17.44 -16.53
C MET A 163 -15.67 -18.31 -15.28
N ASP A 164 -15.24 -17.83 -14.12
CA ASP A 164 -15.35 -18.53 -12.85
C ASP A 164 -16.54 -18.02 -12.01
N GLY A 165 -17.56 -17.43 -12.62
CA GLY A 165 -18.78 -16.97 -11.94
C GLY A 165 -18.87 -15.45 -11.89
N TRP A 166 -18.82 -14.87 -10.69
CA TRP A 166 -19.07 -13.45 -10.49
C TRP A 166 -17.87 -12.76 -9.82
N PHE A 167 -17.59 -11.54 -10.27
CA PHE A 167 -16.66 -10.60 -9.66
C PHE A 167 -17.46 -9.46 -9.04
N TYR A 168 -17.28 -9.23 -7.74
CA TYR A 168 -17.87 -8.09 -7.05
C TYR A 168 -16.80 -7.03 -6.80
N VAL A 169 -17.10 -5.81 -7.21
CA VAL A 169 -16.29 -4.61 -6.98
C VAL A 169 -17.15 -3.52 -6.38
N GLU A 170 -16.73 -2.94 -5.27
CA GLU A 170 -17.42 -1.81 -4.64
C GLU A 170 -17.44 -0.59 -5.58
N LYS A 171 -18.57 0.14 -5.61
CA LYS A 171 -18.78 1.23 -6.58
C LYS A 171 -17.83 2.41 -6.36
N HIS A 172 -17.46 2.66 -5.10
CA HIS A 172 -16.73 3.84 -4.67
C HIS A 172 -15.53 3.43 -3.82
N PHE A 173 -14.37 4.01 -4.10
CA PHE A 173 -13.17 3.85 -3.27
C PHE A 173 -12.79 5.17 -2.62
N GLY A 174 -12.85 5.22 -1.30
CA GLY A 174 -12.46 6.36 -0.50
C GLY A 174 -10.99 6.71 -0.65
N THR A 175 -10.71 8.00 -0.63
CA THR A 175 -9.36 8.55 -0.65
C THR A 175 -9.17 9.59 0.43
N ILE A 176 -7.96 9.67 0.97
CA ILE A 176 -7.54 10.64 1.98
C ILE A 176 -6.20 11.27 1.57
N LYS A 177 -5.89 12.45 2.10
CA LYS A 177 -4.52 12.98 2.10
C LYS A 177 -3.67 12.27 3.17
N GLY A 178 -2.90 11.26 2.75
CA GLY A 178 -1.92 10.56 3.58
C GLY A 178 -0.53 11.21 3.56
N VAL A 179 0.44 10.50 4.14
CA VAL A 179 1.86 10.89 4.22
C VAL A 179 2.70 9.87 3.45
N ALA A 180 3.63 10.36 2.65
CA ALA A 180 4.59 9.56 1.88
C ALA A 180 6.03 10.05 2.15
N GLY A 181 7.01 9.19 1.92
CA GLY A 181 8.44 9.52 2.05
C GLY A 181 9.02 9.40 3.47
N GLY A 182 8.24 8.96 4.46
CA GLY A 182 8.75 8.65 5.79
C GLY A 182 9.82 7.56 5.73
N MET A 183 11.01 7.84 6.27
CA MET A 183 12.14 6.92 6.26
C MET A 183 13.09 7.16 7.44
N PHE A 184 13.90 6.16 7.72
CA PHE A 184 15.08 6.26 8.58
C PHE A 184 16.19 5.39 8.00
N LEU A 185 17.44 5.72 8.33
CA LEU A 185 18.61 4.99 7.86
C LEU A 185 19.08 4.00 8.94
N ILE A 186 19.42 2.78 8.53
CA ILE A 186 20.05 1.78 9.39
C ILE A 186 21.52 1.71 9.02
N LEU A 187 22.39 2.18 9.91
CA LEU A 187 23.83 2.12 9.75
C LEU A 187 24.37 0.97 10.60
N ALA A 188 25.03 0.00 9.97
CA ALA A 188 25.60 -1.17 10.64
C ALA A 188 27.03 -1.44 10.17
N SER A 189 27.76 -2.25 10.94
CA SER A 189 29.16 -2.62 10.65
C SER A 189 29.31 -3.68 9.55
N SER A 190 28.21 -4.31 9.11
CA SER A 190 28.19 -5.25 8.00
C SER A 190 26.86 -5.21 7.25
N GLU A 191 26.89 -5.62 5.97
CA GLU A 191 25.72 -5.73 5.10
C GLU A 191 24.66 -6.67 5.70
N ASP A 192 25.09 -7.86 6.15
CA ASP A 192 24.19 -8.84 6.80
C ASP A 192 23.47 -8.27 8.03
N SER A 193 24.18 -7.47 8.84
CA SER A 193 23.61 -6.85 10.04
C SER A 193 22.59 -5.77 9.67
N ALA A 194 22.89 -4.95 8.65
CA ALA A 194 21.98 -3.93 8.15
C ALA A 194 20.71 -4.56 7.57
N LEU A 195 20.86 -5.59 6.74
CA LEU A 195 19.73 -6.29 6.12
C LEU A 195 18.84 -6.95 7.17
N LYS A 196 19.42 -7.70 8.11
CA LYS A 196 18.67 -8.35 9.19
C LYS A 196 17.90 -7.34 10.05
N ALA A 197 18.50 -6.19 10.35
CA ALA A 197 17.83 -5.12 11.07
C ALA A 197 16.68 -4.50 10.25
N ALA A 198 16.87 -4.31 8.93
CA ALA A 198 15.84 -3.81 8.03
C ALA A 198 14.65 -4.78 7.89
N GLU A 199 14.91 -6.08 7.77
CA GLU A 199 13.87 -7.12 7.73
C GLU A 199 13.06 -7.14 9.04
N ASN A 200 13.72 -7.09 10.19
CA ASN A 200 13.04 -6.99 11.49
C ASN A 200 12.18 -5.73 11.61
N ALA A 201 12.66 -4.59 11.11
CA ALA A 201 11.89 -3.36 11.08
C ALA A 201 10.64 -3.50 10.21
N LEU A 202 10.72 -4.18 9.07
CA LEU A 202 9.56 -4.42 8.22
C LEU A 202 8.54 -5.37 8.84
N GLU A 203 8.97 -6.41 9.53
CA GLU A 203 8.05 -7.27 10.29
C GLU A 203 7.32 -6.47 11.37
N ALA A 204 8.01 -5.56 12.07
CA ALA A 204 7.38 -4.68 13.05
C ALA A 204 6.37 -3.71 12.40
N VAL A 205 6.70 -3.12 11.24
CA VAL A 205 5.80 -2.18 10.53
C VAL A 205 4.47 -2.84 10.14
N LYS A 206 4.45 -4.14 9.79
CA LYS A 206 3.21 -4.86 9.46
C LYS A 206 2.19 -4.88 10.60
N THR A 207 2.62 -4.62 11.84
CA THR A 207 1.73 -4.57 13.01
C THR A 207 1.08 -3.20 13.22
N VAL A 208 1.50 -2.18 12.45
CA VAL A 208 1.00 -0.81 12.58
C VAL A 208 -0.12 -0.57 11.55
N PRO A 209 -1.37 -0.33 11.99
CA PRO A 209 -2.48 -0.07 11.07
C PRO A 209 -2.21 1.16 10.17
N TYR A 210 -2.69 1.11 8.93
CA TYR A 210 -2.58 2.20 7.94
C TYR A 210 -1.16 2.55 7.49
N VAL A 211 -0.16 1.74 7.86
CA VAL A 211 1.24 1.94 7.46
C VAL A 211 1.68 0.78 6.58
N ALA A 212 2.37 1.09 5.49
CA ALA A 212 3.00 0.08 4.65
C ALA A 212 4.49 0.39 4.51
N GLY A 213 5.33 -0.52 5.03
CA GLY A 213 6.78 -0.38 5.04
C GLY A 213 7.43 -1.01 3.82
N LYS A 214 8.58 -0.46 3.42
CA LYS A 214 9.46 -1.06 2.42
C LYS A 214 10.92 -0.74 2.73
N PHE A 215 11.86 -1.59 2.32
CA PHE A 215 13.31 -1.29 2.40
C PHE A 215 13.83 -0.91 1.01
N ALA A 216 14.74 0.06 0.90
CA ALA A 216 15.38 0.46 -0.35
C ALA A 216 16.90 0.38 -0.20
N ALA A 217 17.57 -0.16 -1.23
CA ALA A 217 19.04 -0.24 -1.29
C ALA A 217 19.66 0.94 -2.06
N SER A 218 18.84 1.78 -2.70
CA SER A 218 19.25 3.04 -3.33
C SER A 218 18.90 4.20 -2.42
N GLY A 219 19.82 5.17 -2.28
CA GLY A 219 19.48 6.48 -1.74
C GLY A 219 18.38 7.13 -2.60
N THR A 220 17.44 7.83 -1.94
CA THR A 220 16.35 8.56 -2.58
C THR A 220 16.84 9.79 -3.32
#